data_AF-A0AAV4JB01-F1
#
_entry.id   AF-A0AAV4JB01-F1
#
_cell.length_a   1.000
_cell.length_b   1.000
_cell.length_c   1.000
_cell.angle_alpha   90.00
_cell.angle_beta   90.00
_cell.angle_gamma   90.00
#
_symmetry.space_group_name_H-M   'P 1'
#
loop_
_entity.id
_entity.type
_entity.pdbx_description
1 polymer ?
#
loop_
_entity_poly.entity_id
_entity_poly.type
_entity_poly.pdbx_seq_one_letter_code
_entity_poly.pdbx_strand_id
1 'polypeptide(L)'
;MDDIRPTDRPHQRWPKMFYKSCMDTAQIEKIGLQPFSDSSFAKEWPTLVGSGWKETTDFTVADLNMRYALVLISPLLRITSGTSKTSNRVYRIHVSGAGKLGLPSRTYSSPRNGTVLMAYERYLRDMAIELGAEPSMAAQDAKTVVDMEVELVKVSA
;
A
#
# COMPACT_ATOMS: atom_id res chain seq x y z
N MET A 1 -21.98 19.13 2.35
CA MET A 1 -22.68 17.83 2.34
C MET A 1 -23.69 17.87 3.47
N ASP A 2 -24.97 17.59 3.22
CA ASP A 2 -26.04 17.78 4.21
C ASP A 2 -25.80 16.96 5.48
N ASP A 3 -26.21 17.51 6.62
CA ASP A 3 -26.18 16.81 7.89
C ASP A 3 -26.96 15.47 7.86
N ILE A 4 -26.60 14.57 8.77
CA ILE A 4 -27.28 13.28 8.93
C ILE A 4 -28.64 13.56 9.56
N ARG A 5 -29.71 13.30 8.81
CA ARG A 5 -31.09 13.49 9.30
C ARG A 5 -31.60 12.20 9.93
N PRO A 6 -32.50 12.27 10.93
CA PRO A 6 -33.13 11.07 11.51
C PRO A 6 -33.87 10.20 10.49
N THR A 7 -34.35 10.81 9.40
CA THR A 7 -35.07 10.13 8.32
C THR A 7 -34.16 9.52 7.24
N ASP A 8 -32.85 9.73 7.32
CA ASP A 8 -31.91 9.21 6.31
C ASP A 8 -31.83 7.68 6.40
N ARG A 9 -31.92 7.02 5.24
CA ARG A 9 -31.75 5.56 5.12
C ARG A 9 -30.27 5.19 5.23
N PRO A 10 -29.91 3.91 5.48
CA PRO A 10 -28.51 3.48 5.60
C PRO A 10 -27.61 3.94 4.44
N HIS A 11 -28.00 3.74 3.18
CA HIS A 11 -27.20 4.16 2.03
C HIS A 11 -26.98 5.69 1.92
N GLN A 12 -27.76 6.50 2.64
CA GLN A 12 -27.57 7.95 2.75
C GLN A 12 -26.75 8.31 3.99
N ARG A 13 -26.98 7.62 5.10
CA ARG A 13 -26.33 7.88 6.39
C ARG A 13 -24.86 7.46 6.41
N TRP A 14 -24.52 6.28 5.87
CA TRP A 14 -23.15 5.75 5.92
C TRP A 14 -22.14 6.63 5.17
N PRO A 15 -22.39 7.09 3.93
CA PRO A 15 -21.48 8.02 3.26
C PRO A 15 -21.32 9.35 3.99
N LYS A 16 -22.39 9.87 4.61
CA LYS A 16 -22.34 11.09 5.42
C LYS A 16 -21.50 10.90 6.69
N MET A 17 -21.65 9.77 7.38
CA MET A 17 -20.82 9.43 8.55
C MET A 17 -19.35 9.28 8.16
N PHE A 18 -19.07 8.57 7.07
CA PHE A 18 -17.71 8.42 6.54
C PHE A 18 -17.09 9.79 6.22
N TYR A 19 -17.82 10.64 5.48
CA TYR A 19 -17.39 12.01 5.18
C TYR A 19 -17.08 12.79 6.46
N LYS A 20 -17.98 12.78 7.45
CA LYS A 20 -17.76 13.48 8.72
C LYS A 20 -16.52 12.98 9.45
N SER A 21 -16.26 11.66 9.47
CA SER A 21 -15.05 11.12 10.07
C SER A 21 -13.76 11.56 9.35
N CYS A 22 -13.81 11.73 8.03
CA CYS A 22 -12.66 12.24 7.27
C CYS A 22 -12.42 13.74 7.48
N MET A 23 -13.47 14.51 7.75
CA MET A 23 -13.39 15.97 7.93
C MET A 23 -13.09 16.38 9.38
N ASP A 24 -13.15 15.46 10.35
CA ASP A 24 -12.80 15.72 11.74
C ASP A 24 -11.27 15.69 11.93
N THR A 25 -10.60 16.71 11.39
CA THR A 25 -9.13 16.83 11.43
C THR A 25 -8.59 16.95 12.85
N ALA A 26 -9.33 17.60 13.75
CA ALA A 26 -8.93 17.72 15.15
C ALA A 26 -8.85 16.35 15.84
N GLN A 27 -9.81 15.47 15.60
CA GLN A 27 -9.76 14.11 16.13
C GLN A 27 -8.65 13.27 15.47
N ILE A 28 -8.41 13.43 14.17
CA ILE A 28 -7.32 12.77 13.45
C ILE A 28 -5.96 13.18 14.03
N GLU A 29 -5.72 14.48 14.22
CA GLU A 29 -4.49 15.02 14.81
C GLU A 29 -4.30 14.55 16.25
N LYS A 30 -5.38 14.52 17.05
CA LYS A 30 -5.34 14.03 18.44
C LYS A 30 -4.96 12.55 18.52
N ILE A 31 -5.46 11.72 17.60
CA ILE A 31 -5.14 10.29 17.55
C ILE A 31 -3.72 10.06 17.03
N GLY A 32 -3.27 10.88 16.08
CA GLY A 32 -1.93 10.78 15.49
C GLY A 32 -1.67 9.44 14.81
N LEU A 33 -0.45 8.92 14.98
CA LEU A 33 0.01 7.68 14.35
C LEU A 33 -0.49 6.39 15.03
N GLN A 34 -1.15 6.50 16.20
CA GLN A 34 -1.53 5.36 17.03
C GLN A 34 -2.24 4.23 16.25
N PRO A 35 -3.23 4.49 15.35
CA PRO A 35 -3.92 3.44 14.61
C PRO A 35 -3.00 2.65 13.70
N PHE A 36 -1.99 3.32 13.12
CA PHE A 36 -0.98 2.66 12.30
C PHE A 36 -0.01 1.88 13.18
N SER A 37 0.56 2.50 14.22
CA SER A 37 1.52 1.88 15.13
C SER A 37 0.97 0.62 15.83
N ASP A 38 -0.33 0.61 16.13
CA ASP A 38 -1.00 -0.55 16.75
C ASP A 38 -1.32 -1.68 15.77
N SER A 39 -1.31 -1.39 14.46
CA SER A 39 -1.65 -2.36 13.42
C SER A 39 -0.60 -3.46 13.29
N SER A 40 -1.01 -4.62 12.77
CA SER A 40 -0.07 -5.69 12.45
C SER A 40 0.91 -5.31 11.34
N PHE A 41 0.54 -4.38 10.44
CA PHE A 41 1.45 -3.90 9.40
C PHE A 41 2.68 -3.20 9.99
N ALA A 42 2.48 -2.28 10.95
CA ALA A 42 3.61 -1.59 11.58
C ALA A 42 4.53 -2.54 12.35
N LYS A 43 3.94 -3.52 13.05
CA LYS A 43 4.66 -4.51 13.88
C LYS A 43 5.44 -5.55 13.09
N GLU A 44 5.17 -5.68 11.79
CA GLU A 44 5.78 -6.70 10.94
C GLU A 44 6.60 -6.12 9.80
N TRP A 45 6.56 -4.80 9.57
CA TRP A 45 7.32 -4.14 8.52
C TRP A 45 8.83 -4.14 8.87
N PRO A 46 9.69 -4.85 8.10
CA PRO A 46 11.12 -4.97 8.41
C PRO A 46 11.81 -3.65 8.76
N THR A 47 11.54 -2.59 7.98
CA THR A 47 12.14 -1.26 8.16
C THR A 47 11.84 -0.62 9.52
N LEU A 48 10.67 -0.89 10.10
CA LEU A 48 10.29 -0.37 11.43
C LEU A 48 10.75 -1.28 12.56
N VAL A 49 10.75 -2.60 12.34
CA VAL A 49 11.13 -3.59 13.35
C VAL A 49 12.66 -3.65 13.53
N GLY A 50 13.42 -3.30 12.50
CA GLY A 50 14.86 -3.22 12.60
C GLY A 50 15.54 -4.59 12.70
N SER A 51 16.64 -4.63 13.45
CA SER A 51 17.38 -5.87 13.76
C SER A 51 16.55 -6.92 14.52
N GLY A 52 15.38 -6.54 15.05
CA GLY A 52 14.44 -7.47 15.67
C GLY A 52 13.62 -8.27 14.65
N TRP A 53 13.62 -7.86 13.39
CA TRP A 53 12.92 -8.57 12.33
C TRP A 53 13.68 -9.86 12.03
N LYS A 54 13.02 -11.00 12.26
CA LYS A 54 13.58 -12.31 11.95
C LYS A 54 13.04 -12.72 10.60
N GLU A 55 13.94 -13.11 9.71
CA GLU A 55 13.56 -13.79 8.48
C GLU A 55 12.87 -15.11 8.86
N THR A 56 11.55 -15.08 8.90
CA THR A 56 10.76 -16.28 9.16
C THR A 56 10.70 -17.07 7.87
N THR A 57 11.12 -18.33 7.90
CA THR A 57 10.97 -19.30 6.79
C THR A 57 9.52 -19.69 6.51
N ASP A 58 8.56 -19.09 7.22
CA ASP A 58 7.25 -19.65 7.48
C ASP A 58 6.16 -19.06 6.58
N PHE A 59 6.51 -18.10 5.70
CA PHE A 59 5.58 -17.53 4.73
C PHE A 59 6.06 -17.71 3.30
N THR A 60 5.10 -17.91 2.40
CA THR A 60 5.33 -17.88 0.96
C THR A 60 4.93 -16.52 0.38
N VAL A 61 5.44 -16.21 -0.81
CA VAL A 61 4.99 -15.04 -1.59
C VAL A 61 3.47 -15.06 -1.82
N ALA A 62 2.85 -16.25 -1.92
CA ALA A 62 1.41 -16.38 -2.06
C ALA A 62 0.67 -15.94 -0.77
N ASP A 63 1.15 -16.37 0.40
CA ASP A 63 0.57 -15.98 1.70
C ASP A 63 0.62 -14.46 1.89
N LEU A 64 1.75 -13.84 1.53
CA LEU A 64 1.92 -12.39 1.55
C LEU A 64 0.89 -11.71 0.62
N ASN A 65 0.81 -12.12 -0.66
CA ASN A 65 -0.13 -11.52 -1.60
C ASN A 65 -1.58 -11.68 -1.15
N MET A 66 -1.97 -12.85 -0.62
CA MET A 66 -3.34 -13.09 -0.14
C MET A 66 -3.66 -12.24 1.09
N ARG A 67 -2.73 -12.12 2.04
CA ARG A 67 -2.92 -11.28 3.24
C ARG A 67 -3.13 -9.82 2.87
N TYR A 68 -2.32 -9.28 1.96
CA TYR A 68 -2.46 -7.89 1.50
C TYR A 68 -3.72 -7.71 0.63
N ALA A 69 -4.15 -8.74 -0.11
CA ALA A 69 -5.37 -8.67 -0.91
C ALA A 69 -6.64 -8.48 -0.04
N LEU A 70 -6.65 -8.97 1.21
CA LEU A 70 -7.76 -8.73 2.16
C LEU A 70 -7.98 -7.25 2.48
N VAL A 71 -6.93 -6.43 2.35
CA VAL A 71 -6.98 -4.97 2.50
C VAL A 71 -6.86 -4.24 1.16
N LEU A 72 -7.17 -4.93 0.06
CA LEU A 72 -7.16 -4.40 -1.31
C LEU A 72 -5.78 -3.90 -1.80
N ILE A 73 -4.71 -4.46 -1.23
CA ILE A 73 -3.33 -4.21 -1.66
C ILE A 73 -2.82 -5.42 -2.44
N SER A 74 -2.18 -5.20 -3.58
CA SER A 74 -1.63 -6.26 -4.44
C SER A 74 -0.15 -5.99 -4.68
N PRO A 75 0.76 -6.44 -3.80
CA PRO A 75 2.15 -6.00 -3.83
C PRO A 75 2.92 -6.57 -5.03
N LEU A 76 2.78 -7.86 -5.33
CA LEU A 76 3.55 -8.52 -6.40
C LEU A 76 2.65 -9.07 -7.52
N LEU A 77 1.50 -9.63 -7.16
CA LEU A 77 0.53 -10.17 -8.11
C LEU A 77 -0.81 -9.50 -7.91
N ARG A 78 -1.39 -9.02 -9.00
CA ARG A 78 -2.76 -8.52 -8.98
C ARG A 78 -3.73 -9.66 -9.31
N ILE A 79 -4.54 -10.02 -8.33
CA ILE A 79 -5.60 -11.03 -8.44
C ILE A 79 -6.94 -10.29 -8.46
N THR A 80 -7.72 -10.49 -9.52
CA THR A 80 -9.05 -9.86 -9.65
C THR A 80 -10.07 -10.87 -10.15
N SER A 81 -11.34 -10.64 -9.83
CA SER A 81 -12.45 -11.36 -10.46
C SER A 81 -13.12 -10.47 -11.50
N GLY A 82 -13.46 -11.05 -12.64
CA GLY A 82 -14.13 -10.31 -13.71
C GLY A 82 -14.58 -11.24 -14.82
N THR A 83 -15.43 -10.74 -15.69
CA THR A 83 -15.86 -11.49 -16.88
C THR A 83 -14.70 -11.76 -17.82
N SER A 84 -14.79 -12.80 -18.65
CA SER A 84 -13.78 -13.01 -19.68
C SER A 84 -14.00 -12.06 -20.86
N LYS A 85 -12.96 -11.83 -21.66
CA LYS A 85 -13.08 -11.14 -22.96
C LYS A 85 -14.07 -11.84 -23.90
N THR A 86 -14.33 -13.12 -23.66
CA THR A 86 -15.17 -13.99 -24.49
C THR A 86 -16.59 -14.19 -23.97
N SER A 87 -16.88 -13.83 -22.71
CA SER A 87 -18.21 -14.01 -22.12
C SER A 87 -18.40 -13.11 -20.90
N ASN A 88 -19.49 -12.34 -20.91
CA ASN A 88 -19.93 -11.54 -19.77
C ASN A 88 -20.83 -12.29 -18.78
N ARG A 89 -21.10 -13.58 -19.02
CA ARG A 89 -21.99 -14.41 -18.19
C ARG A 89 -21.26 -15.21 -17.12
N VAL A 90 -19.94 -15.35 -17.24
CA VAL A 90 -19.12 -16.16 -16.34
C VAL A 90 -17.98 -15.30 -15.80
N TYR A 91 -17.89 -15.23 -14.47
CA TYR A 91 -16.75 -14.62 -13.79
C TYR A 91 -15.57 -15.59 -13.81
N ARG A 92 -14.37 -15.03 -14.00
CA ARG A 92 -13.11 -15.73 -13.94
C ARG A 92 -12.15 -14.99 -13.01
N ILE A 93 -11.19 -15.73 -12.48
CA ILE A 93 -10.05 -15.15 -11.76
C ILE A 93 -9.01 -14.75 -12.80
N HIS A 94 -8.56 -13.51 -12.71
CA HIS A 94 -7.50 -12.96 -13.54
C HIS A 94 -6.29 -12.72 -12.64
N VAL A 95 -5.15 -13.28 -13.03
CA VAL A 95 -3.85 -13.05 -12.38
C VAL A 95 -2.97 -12.32 -13.38
N SER A 96 -2.39 -11.19 -12.97
CA SER A 96 -1.50 -10.39 -13.82
C SER A 96 -0.15 -10.13 -13.14
N GLY A 97 0.90 -10.12 -13.96
CA GLY A 97 2.32 -10.19 -13.56
C GLY A 97 2.95 -8.90 -13.04
N ALA A 98 2.14 -7.89 -12.70
CA ALA A 98 2.59 -6.73 -11.95
C ALA A 98 1.56 -6.45 -10.85
N GLY A 99 2.03 -6.41 -9.61
CA GLY A 99 1.31 -5.77 -8.53
C GLY A 99 1.13 -4.27 -8.78
N LYS A 100 0.58 -3.58 -7.78
CA LYS A 100 0.48 -2.12 -7.81
C LYS A 100 1.84 -1.54 -7.40
N LEU A 101 2.54 -0.96 -8.37
CA LEU A 101 3.77 -0.19 -8.13
C LEU A 101 3.45 1.12 -7.40
N GLY A 102 4.42 1.66 -6.66
CA GLY A 102 4.24 2.95 -5.99
C GLY A 102 4.14 4.15 -6.93
N LEU A 103 4.79 4.10 -8.09
CA LEU A 103 4.64 5.08 -9.17
C LEU A 103 3.95 4.48 -10.40
N PRO A 104 3.41 5.31 -11.32
CA PRO A 104 2.98 4.81 -12.62
C PRO A 104 4.13 4.14 -13.38
N SER A 105 3.93 2.97 -14.00
CA SER A 105 4.99 2.16 -14.63
C SER A 105 5.89 2.93 -15.59
N ARG A 106 5.33 3.87 -16.38
CA ARG A 106 6.07 4.74 -17.32
C ARG A 106 7.15 5.58 -16.63
N THR A 107 6.96 5.90 -15.36
CA THR A 107 7.88 6.72 -14.57
C THR A 107 9.22 6.01 -14.34
N TYR A 108 9.20 4.67 -14.22
CA TYR A 108 10.39 3.85 -14.04
C TYR A 108 11.24 3.70 -15.31
N SER A 109 10.78 4.21 -16.46
CA SER A 109 11.64 4.38 -17.65
C SER A 109 12.63 5.53 -17.50
N SER A 110 12.51 6.36 -16.46
CA SER A 110 13.50 7.39 -16.12
C SER A 110 14.81 6.74 -15.66
N PRO A 111 15.97 7.40 -15.86
CA PRO A 111 17.21 6.93 -15.27
C PRO A 111 17.08 6.71 -13.77
N ARG A 112 17.69 5.65 -13.23
CA ARG A 112 17.61 5.30 -11.80
C ARG A 112 18.03 6.45 -10.88
N ASN A 113 19.07 7.19 -11.27
CA ASN A 113 19.59 8.37 -10.57
C ASN A 113 18.98 9.68 -11.09
N GLY A 114 17.84 9.61 -11.79
CA GLY A 114 17.08 10.77 -12.22
C GLY A 114 16.22 11.33 -11.09
N THR A 115 15.82 12.60 -11.24
CA THR A 115 15.10 13.36 -10.20
C THR A 115 13.86 12.65 -9.65
N VAL A 116 13.07 11.97 -10.49
CA VAL A 116 11.81 11.38 -10.06
C VAL A 116 12.01 10.15 -9.17
N LEU A 117 12.88 9.21 -9.57
CA LEU A 117 13.14 8.01 -8.78
C LEU A 117 13.91 8.34 -7.49
N MET A 118 14.81 9.32 -7.52
CA MET A 118 15.47 9.83 -6.31
C MET A 118 14.48 10.53 -5.36
N ALA A 119 13.52 11.29 -5.88
CA ALA A 119 12.49 11.92 -5.05
C ALA A 119 11.58 10.87 -4.39
N TYR A 120 11.24 9.80 -5.11
CA TYR A 120 10.44 8.71 -4.57
C TYR A 120 11.21 7.89 -3.52
N GLU A 121 12.48 7.56 -3.76
CA GLU A 121 13.37 6.95 -2.76
C GLU A 121 13.45 7.80 -1.49
N ARG A 122 13.65 9.11 -1.65
CA ARG A 122 13.65 10.05 -0.53
C ARG A 122 12.32 10.05 0.22
N TYR A 123 11.20 10.07 -0.49
CA TYR A 123 9.87 10.02 0.13
C TYR A 123 9.68 8.77 0.97
N LEU A 124 10.05 7.59 0.45
CA LEU A 124 9.95 6.33 1.20
C LEU A 124 10.81 6.34 2.46
N ARG A 125 12.06 6.83 2.36
CA ARG A 125 12.97 6.98 3.50
C ARG A 125 12.39 7.93 4.55
N ASP A 126 12.02 9.15 4.15
CA ASP A 126 11.55 10.19 5.06
C ASP A 126 10.25 9.71 5.75
N MET A 127 9.33 9.07 5.02
CA MET A 127 8.14 8.45 5.58
C MET A 127 8.49 7.36 6.63
N ALA A 128 9.43 6.46 6.33
CA ALA A 128 9.82 5.42 7.29
C ALA A 128 10.42 6.01 8.57
N ILE A 129 11.24 7.07 8.46
CA ILE A 129 11.81 7.79 9.61
C ILE A 129 10.70 8.41 10.48
N GLU A 130 9.73 9.11 9.87
CA GLU A 130 8.59 9.69 10.59
C GLU A 130 7.73 8.63 11.30
N LEU A 131 7.72 7.40 10.78
CA LEU A 131 7.04 6.26 11.39
C LEU A 131 7.88 5.54 12.47
N GLY A 132 9.11 5.99 12.73
CA GLY A 132 9.98 5.50 13.80
C GLY A 132 11.11 4.56 13.36
N ALA A 133 11.38 4.43 12.05
CA ALA A 133 12.52 3.65 11.56
C ALA A 133 13.87 4.28 11.95
N GLU A 134 14.89 3.44 12.08
CA GLU A 134 16.26 3.92 12.19
C GLU A 134 16.70 4.54 10.85
N PRO A 135 17.29 5.76 10.84
CA PRO A 135 17.58 6.49 9.59
C PRO A 135 18.44 5.75 8.57
N SER A 136 19.46 5.00 9.00
CA SER A 136 20.34 4.28 8.08
C SER A 136 19.62 3.09 7.43
N MET A 137 18.81 2.36 8.19
CA MET A 137 17.96 1.29 7.68
C MET A 137 16.88 1.82 6.74
N ALA A 138 16.21 2.91 7.12
CA ALA A 138 15.21 3.56 6.26
C ALA A 138 15.80 3.95 4.90
N ALA A 139 17.03 4.48 4.88
CA ALA A 139 17.71 4.84 3.64
C ALA A 139 18.06 3.61 2.78
N GLN A 140 18.58 2.55 3.42
CA GLN A 140 18.93 1.31 2.74
C GLN A 140 17.70 0.60 2.16
N ASP A 141 16.64 0.47 2.94
CA ASP A 141 15.40 -0.20 2.52
C ASP A 141 14.68 0.59 1.44
N ALA A 142 14.59 1.91 1.56
CA ALA A 142 14.00 2.75 0.51
C ALA A 142 14.71 2.57 -0.83
N LYS A 143 16.05 2.57 -0.84
CA LYS A 143 16.83 2.29 -2.05
C LYS A 143 16.53 0.89 -2.60
N THR A 144 16.50 -0.12 -1.72
CA THR A 144 16.27 -1.52 -2.09
C THR A 144 14.88 -1.71 -2.71
N VAL A 145 13.85 -1.08 -2.13
CA VAL A 145 12.48 -1.11 -2.66
C VAL A 145 12.40 -0.47 -4.04
N VAL A 146 13.01 0.71 -4.24
CA VAL A 146 13.01 1.38 -5.56
C VAL A 146 13.76 0.56 -6.60
N ASP A 147 14.91 -0.02 -6.24
CA ASP A 147 15.68 -0.91 -7.12
C ASP A 147 14.85 -2.15 -7.51
N MET A 148 14.18 -2.77 -6.55
CA MET A 148 13.28 -3.91 -6.78
C MET A 148 12.14 -3.53 -7.72
N GLU A 149 11.47 -2.39 -7.52
CA GLU A 149 10.37 -1.94 -8.38
C GLU A 149 10.83 -1.67 -9.82
N VAL A 150 12.06 -1.16 -10.02
CA VAL A 150 12.65 -1.00 -11.35
C VAL A 150 12.82 -2.35 -12.05
N GLU A 151 13.31 -3.38 -11.35
CA GLU A 151 13.42 -4.73 -11.92
C GLU A 151 12.05 -5.37 -12.16
N LEU A 152 11.08 -5.16 -11.26
CA LEU A 152 9.70 -5.63 -11.44
C LEU A 152 9.08 -5.09 -12.72
N VAL A 153 9.25 -3.79 -13.01
CA VAL A 153 8.74 -3.19 -14.24
C VAL A 153 9.30 -3.86 -15.50
N LYS A 154 10.57 -4.30 -15.49
CA LYS A 154 11.19 -4.97 -16.66
C LYS A 154 10.58 -6.34 -16.94
N VAL A 155 10.11 -7.06 -15.92
CA VAL A 155 9.50 -8.39 -16.08
C VAL A 155 7.99 -8.35 -16.26
N SER A 156 7.36 -7.23 -15.92
CA SER A 156 5.91 -7.01 -16.07
C SER A 156 5.50 -6.34 -17.39
N ALA A 157 6.46 -5.80 -18.15
CA ALA A 157 6.26 -5.17 -19.46
C ALA A 157 6.15 -6.22 -20.58
#